data_AF-A0A960MX11-F1
#
_entry.id   AF-A0A960MX11-F1
#
_cell.length_a   1.000
_cell.length_b   1.000
_cell.length_c   1.000
_cell.angle_alpha   90.00
_cell.angle_beta   90.00
_cell.angle_gamma   90.00
#
_symmetry.space_group_name_H-M   'P 1'
#
loop_
_entity.id
_entity.type
_entity.pdbx_description
1 polymer ?
#
loop_
_entity_poly.entity_id
_entity_poly.type
_entity_poly.pdbx_seq_one_letter_code
_entity_poly.pdbx_strand_id
1 'polypeptide(L)'
;RTLNPADEAGRYTLVLPAESDADHRLSPGGDGIAAGVVYLNGSATFLARLGDGTPVSFGAALSQEGGLCFYRSLYRRPASGWIGGTIQMRESEGLADGDGTLHWVKNARPAETRYAEGFDLQQPVVASRFVAPVRQNGERVLTSLADGEDNAEFTLEGGNLAFEVGTQAITWTAADRFRFQGEVNLSGGSNPRNGWVTGLCFDPGSKQKV
;
A
#
# COMPACT_ATOMS: atom_id res chain seq x y z
N ARG A 1 -14.89 33.36 3.88
CA ARG A 1 -15.46 32.02 4.20
C ARG A 1 -14.30 31.13 4.60
N THR A 2 -14.06 30.97 5.89
CA THR A 2 -13.05 30.04 6.44
C THR A 2 -13.60 28.62 6.26
N LEU A 3 -12.85 27.76 5.56
CA LEU A 3 -13.18 26.34 5.44
C LEU A 3 -12.73 25.68 6.75
N ASN A 4 -13.63 24.95 7.42
CA ASN A 4 -13.20 24.03 8.48
C ASN A 4 -12.47 22.88 7.79
N PRO A 5 -11.17 22.66 8.07
CA PRO A 5 -10.44 21.57 7.47
C PRO A 5 -11.01 20.23 7.93
N ALA A 6 -11.06 19.25 7.04
CA ALA A 6 -11.38 17.87 7.40
C ALA A 6 -10.22 17.26 8.20
N ASP A 7 -10.50 16.75 9.40
CA ASP A 7 -9.50 16.10 10.27
C ASP A 7 -8.98 14.79 9.65
N GLU A 8 -9.76 14.23 8.71
CA GLU A 8 -9.43 13.05 7.92
C GLU A 8 -8.42 13.34 6.80
N ALA A 9 -8.02 14.61 6.56
CA ALA A 9 -7.10 14.95 5.48
C ALA A 9 -5.76 14.21 5.58
N GLY A 10 -5.31 13.63 4.47
CA GLY A 10 -4.12 12.79 4.44
C GLY A 10 -3.99 11.95 3.18
N ARG A 11 -2.91 11.18 3.12
CA ARG A 11 -2.69 10.14 2.10
C ARG A 11 -3.04 8.79 2.68
N TYR A 12 -3.66 7.94 1.89
CA TYR A 12 -4.18 6.66 2.35
C TYR A 12 -3.85 5.55 1.37
N THR A 13 -3.66 4.35 1.93
CA THR A 13 -3.65 3.07 1.23
C THR A 13 -4.85 2.26 1.70
N LEU A 14 -5.58 1.66 0.76
CA LEU A 14 -6.71 0.79 1.07
C LEU A 14 -6.41 -0.62 0.59
N VAL A 15 -6.91 -1.61 1.32
CA VAL A 15 -6.90 -3.02 0.94
C VAL A 15 -8.32 -3.56 0.95
N LEU A 16 -8.69 -4.28 -0.11
CA LEU A 16 -9.91 -5.05 -0.25
C LEU A 16 -9.46 -6.52 -0.24
N PRO A 17 -9.39 -7.18 0.92
CA PRO A 17 -8.84 -8.51 1.01
C PRO A 17 -9.68 -9.53 0.23
N ALA A 18 -9.01 -10.49 -0.39
CA ALA A 18 -9.64 -11.67 -0.95
C ALA A 18 -10.24 -12.53 0.16
N GLU A 19 -11.31 -13.24 -0.18
CA GLU A 19 -11.88 -14.24 0.71
C GLU A 19 -11.01 -15.51 0.65
N SER A 20 -10.49 -15.95 1.80
CA SER A 20 -9.49 -17.02 1.89
C SER A 20 -9.98 -18.39 1.42
N ASP A 21 -11.29 -18.65 1.53
CA ASP A 21 -11.91 -19.94 1.24
C ASP A 21 -12.76 -19.93 -0.05
N ALA A 22 -12.71 -18.84 -0.82
CA ALA A 22 -13.50 -18.72 -2.04
C ALA A 22 -12.94 -19.58 -3.18
N ASP A 23 -13.83 -20.17 -3.99
CA ASP A 23 -13.41 -20.79 -5.26
C ASP A 23 -12.98 -19.69 -6.23
N HIS A 24 -11.67 -19.49 -6.35
CA HIS A 24 -11.07 -18.46 -7.20
C HIS A 24 -11.31 -18.64 -8.71
N ARG A 25 -11.94 -19.76 -9.13
CA ARG A 25 -12.46 -19.94 -10.49
C ARG A 25 -13.78 -19.18 -10.70
N LEU A 26 -14.56 -19.03 -9.64
CA LEU A 26 -15.89 -18.41 -9.63
C LEU A 26 -15.85 -16.95 -9.18
N SER A 27 -14.90 -16.57 -8.33
CA SER A 27 -14.71 -15.19 -7.87
C SER A 27 -13.23 -14.77 -7.88
N PRO A 28 -12.94 -13.45 -7.83
CA PRO A 28 -11.56 -12.97 -7.78
C PRO A 28 -10.87 -13.36 -6.47
N GLY A 29 -9.71 -14.02 -6.58
CA GLY A 29 -8.90 -14.45 -5.44
C GLY A 29 -7.76 -13.53 -5.05
N GLY A 30 -7.55 -12.44 -5.79
CA GLY A 30 -6.52 -11.47 -5.46
C GLY A 30 -7.04 -10.39 -4.51
N ASP A 31 -6.14 -9.83 -3.71
CA ASP A 31 -6.44 -8.62 -2.95
C ASP A 31 -6.58 -7.42 -3.89
N GLY A 32 -7.60 -6.60 -3.64
CA GLY A 32 -7.67 -5.27 -4.22
C GLY A 32 -6.81 -4.29 -3.42
N ILE A 33 -6.12 -3.39 -4.11
CA ILE A 33 -5.35 -2.31 -3.47
C ILE A 33 -5.73 -0.96 -4.04
N ALA A 34 -5.74 0.07 -3.20
CA ALA A 34 -5.90 1.45 -3.65
C ALA A 34 -4.94 2.39 -2.94
N ALA A 35 -4.62 3.50 -3.60
CA ALA A 35 -3.95 4.64 -3.00
C ALA A 35 -4.72 5.91 -3.33
N GLY A 36 -4.77 6.84 -2.38
CA GLY A 36 -5.53 8.07 -2.56
C GLY A 36 -5.23 9.15 -1.56
N VAL A 37 -5.99 10.24 -1.68
CA VAL A 37 -5.85 11.45 -0.88
C VAL A 37 -7.22 11.89 -0.41
N VAL A 38 -7.32 12.22 0.87
CA VAL A 38 -8.37 13.06 1.44
C VAL A 38 -7.82 14.47 1.54
N TYR A 39 -8.47 15.43 0.90
CA TYR A 39 -8.08 16.83 0.89
C TYR A 39 -8.67 17.57 2.08
N LEU A 40 -8.04 18.68 2.46
CA LEU A 40 -8.51 19.55 3.56
C LEU A 40 -9.94 20.06 3.39
N ASN A 41 -10.46 20.12 2.17
CA ASN A 41 -11.84 20.52 1.90
C ASN A 41 -12.87 19.36 2.06
N GLY A 42 -12.44 18.19 2.54
CA GLY A 42 -13.27 17.00 2.70
C GLY A 42 -13.52 16.23 1.40
N SER A 43 -12.96 16.65 0.26
CA SER A 43 -13.01 15.82 -0.96
C SER A 43 -11.99 14.69 -0.89
N ALA A 44 -12.31 13.53 -1.46
CA ALA A 44 -11.38 12.39 -1.52
C ALA A 44 -11.27 11.82 -2.94
N THR A 45 -10.10 11.29 -3.28
CA THR A 45 -9.84 10.64 -4.58
C THR A 45 -8.90 9.47 -4.41
N PHE A 46 -9.27 8.34 -5.00
CA PHE A 46 -8.55 7.07 -4.94
C PHE A 46 -8.39 6.46 -6.33
N LEU A 47 -7.24 5.80 -6.50
CA LEU A 47 -6.92 4.95 -7.65
C LEU A 47 -6.70 3.54 -7.12
N ALA A 48 -7.45 2.59 -7.67
CA ALA A 48 -7.47 1.21 -7.21
C ALA A 48 -7.26 0.23 -8.36
N ARG A 49 -6.83 -0.97 -7.98
CA ARG A 49 -6.82 -2.17 -8.81
C ARG A 49 -7.49 -3.27 -8.00
N LEU A 50 -8.58 -3.82 -8.51
CA LEU A 50 -9.34 -4.89 -7.83
C LEU A 50 -8.64 -6.24 -7.96
N GLY A 51 -9.12 -7.24 -7.22
CA GLY A 51 -8.56 -8.60 -7.21
C GLY A 51 -8.53 -9.30 -8.56
N ASP A 52 -9.38 -8.91 -9.51
CA ASP A 52 -9.39 -9.42 -10.89
C ASP A 52 -8.48 -8.61 -11.84
N GLY A 53 -7.79 -7.60 -11.31
CA GLY A 53 -6.93 -6.68 -12.04
C GLY A 53 -7.65 -5.47 -12.65
N THR A 54 -8.97 -5.32 -12.46
CA THR A 54 -9.75 -4.20 -13.00
C THR A 54 -9.29 -2.88 -12.37
N PRO A 55 -8.89 -1.88 -13.16
CA PRO A 55 -8.57 -0.55 -12.65
C PRO A 55 -9.85 0.24 -12.34
N VAL A 56 -9.87 0.91 -11.19
CA VAL A 56 -10.99 1.73 -10.74
C VAL A 56 -10.47 3.07 -10.20
N SER A 57 -11.13 4.16 -10.56
CA SER A 57 -10.93 5.46 -9.90
C SER A 57 -12.24 5.89 -9.26
N PHE A 58 -12.19 6.21 -7.98
CA PHE A 58 -13.35 6.63 -7.21
C PHE A 58 -13.01 7.78 -6.27
N GLY A 59 -14.05 8.44 -5.78
CA GLY A 59 -13.94 9.65 -4.99
C GLY A 59 -15.29 10.30 -4.83
N ALA A 60 -15.44 11.01 -3.72
CA ALA A 60 -16.62 11.76 -3.31
C ALA A 60 -16.20 12.75 -2.21
N ALA A 61 -17.12 13.63 -1.81
CA ALA A 61 -16.95 14.39 -0.58
C ALA A 61 -17.25 13.49 0.63
N LEU A 62 -16.50 13.68 1.71
CA LEU A 62 -16.80 13.08 3.00
C LEU A 62 -18.06 13.71 3.58
N SER A 63 -18.87 12.90 4.27
CA SER A 63 -19.89 13.40 5.17
C SER A 63 -19.25 14.11 6.36
N GLN A 64 -20.05 14.84 7.14
CA GLN A 64 -19.58 15.46 8.38
C GLN A 64 -19.00 14.45 9.38
N GLU A 65 -19.42 13.19 9.28
CA GLU A 65 -18.96 12.09 10.13
C GLU A 65 -17.78 11.34 9.52
N GLY A 66 -17.22 11.76 8.37
CA GLY A 66 -16.08 11.10 7.72
C GLY A 66 -16.45 9.99 6.72
N GLY A 67 -17.73 9.83 6.39
CA GLY A 67 -18.21 8.78 5.48
C GLY A 67 -18.01 9.13 4.00
N LEU A 68 -17.42 8.23 3.24
CA LEU A 68 -17.20 8.31 1.80
C LEU A 68 -18.08 7.30 1.06
N CYS A 69 -19.17 7.77 0.45
CA CYS A 69 -20.04 6.92 -0.37
C CYS A 69 -19.70 7.04 -1.87
N PHE A 70 -19.59 5.93 -2.58
CA PHE A 70 -19.35 5.96 -4.03
C PHE A 70 -20.00 4.80 -4.79
N TYR A 71 -20.10 4.98 -6.11
CA TYR A 71 -20.53 3.97 -7.08
C TYR A 71 -19.74 4.12 -8.38
N ARG A 72 -19.32 3.01 -8.98
CA ARG A 72 -18.67 2.96 -10.29
C ARG A 72 -19.14 1.75 -11.08
N SER A 73 -19.56 1.96 -12.33
CA SER A 73 -19.78 0.86 -13.27
C SER A 73 -18.44 0.26 -13.73
N LEU A 74 -18.39 -1.06 -13.82
CA LEU A 74 -17.22 -1.85 -14.20
C LEU A 74 -17.48 -2.62 -15.51
N TYR A 75 -16.41 -3.22 -16.05
CA TYR A 75 -16.44 -4.12 -17.20
C TYR A 75 -17.09 -3.51 -18.44
N ARG A 76 -16.39 -2.54 -19.05
CA ARG A 76 -16.92 -1.69 -20.11
C ARG A 76 -17.43 -2.48 -21.34
N ARG A 77 -18.52 -1.96 -21.92
CA ARG A 77 -19.15 -2.24 -23.24
C ARG A 77 -19.86 -3.61 -23.43
N PRO A 78 -21.18 -3.69 -23.14
CA PRO A 78 -21.90 -2.82 -22.19
C PRO A 78 -21.31 -3.00 -20.78
N ALA A 79 -21.60 -2.13 -19.81
CA ALA A 79 -21.16 -2.40 -18.42
C ALA A 79 -21.75 -3.75 -17.94
N SER A 80 -20.92 -4.72 -17.56
CA SER A 80 -21.40 -5.99 -16.95
C SER A 80 -21.44 -5.93 -15.44
N GLY A 81 -21.04 -4.85 -14.79
CA GLY A 81 -20.94 -4.90 -13.35
C GLY A 81 -20.72 -3.53 -12.74
N TRP A 82 -20.49 -3.53 -11.44
CA TRP A 82 -20.29 -2.32 -10.67
C TRP A 82 -19.59 -2.62 -9.35
N ILE A 83 -19.02 -1.57 -8.77
CA ILE A 83 -18.54 -1.56 -7.39
C ILE A 83 -19.04 -0.30 -6.70
N GLY A 84 -19.43 -0.43 -5.44
CA GLY A 84 -19.87 0.72 -4.65
C GLY A 84 -20.12 0.35 -3.20
N GLY A 85 -20.24 1.37 -2.36
CA GLY A 85 -20.43 1.21 -0.93
C GLY A 85 -19.97 2.45 -0.18
N THR A 86 -19.74 2.27 1.11
CA THR A 86 -19.34 3.34 2.02
C THR A 86 -18.04 2.95 2.72
N ILE A 87 -17.11 3.91 2.78
CA ILE A 87 -15.88 3.82 3.56
C ILE A 87 -15.98 4.88 4.65
N GLN A 88 -15.89 4.46 5.90
CA GLN A 88 -15.85 5.34 7.05
C GLN A 88 -14.40 5.72 7.33
N MET A 89 -14.01 6.96 7.06
CA MET A 89 -12.68 7.46 7.40
C MET A 89 -12.68 7.83 8.89
N ARG A 90 -12.05 7.00 9.72
CA ARG A 90 -11.94 7.20 11.17
C ARG A 90 -10.75 6.45 11.71
N GLU A 91 -10.09 7.02 12.70
CA GLU A 91 -9.05 6.33 13.45
C GLU A 91 -9.69 5.26 14.35
N SER A 92 -9.22 4.02 14.23
CA SER A 92 -9.45 2.93 15.16
C SER A 92 -8.10 2.55 15.75
N GLU A 93 -7.89 2.86 17.03
CA GLU A 93 -6.59 2.76 17.71
C GLU A 93 -5.92 1.40 17.47
N GLY A 94 -4.74 1.45 16.84
CA GLY A 94 -3.92 0.26 16.57
C GLY A 94 -4.45 -0.69 15.49
N LEU A 95 -5.53 -0.33 14.77
CA LEU A 95 -6.18 -1.21 13.80
C LEU A 95 -6.19 -0.63 12.38
N ALA A 96 -6.84 0.51 12.19
CA ALA A 96 -7.10 1.08 10.87
C ALA A 96 -7.50 2.55 10.95
N ASP A 97 -7.26 3.29 9.86
CA ASP A 97 -7.62 4.71 9.72
C ASP A 97 -8.85 4.91 8.82
N GLY A 98 -9.53 3.79 8.55
CA GLY A 98 -10.85 3.73 7.96
C GLY A 98 -11.25 2.29 7.66
N ASP A 99 -12.54 2.04 7.59
CA ASP A 99 -13.11 0.72 7.34
C ASP A 99 -14.41 0.84 6.54
N GLY A 100 -14.90 -0.26 5.98
CA GLY A 100 -16.18 -0.27 5.30
C GLY A 100 -16.50 -1.60 4.62
N THR A 101 -17.59 -1.59 3.86
CA THR A 101 -18.00 -2.73 3.04
C THR A 101 -18.37 -2.24 1.66
N LEU A 102 -17.80 -2.89 0.64
CA LEU A 102 -18.05 -2.61 -0.76
C LEU A 102 -18.78 -3.79 -1.38
N HIS A 103 -19.81 -3.50 -2.15
CA HIS A 103 -20.46 -4.47 -3.01
C HIS A 103 -19.78 -4.44 -4.36
N TRP A 104 -19.36 -5.60 -4.85
CA TRP A 104 -18.69 -5.76 -6.12
C TRP A 104 -19.38 -6.85 -6.93
N VAL A 105 -20.00 -6.43 -8.02
CA VAL A 105 -20.84 -7.27 -8.86
C VAL A 105 -20.28 -7.36 -10.27
N LYS A 106 -20.32 -8.56 -10.81
CA LYS A 106 -20.14 -8.86 -12.22
C LYS A 106 -21.30 -9.75 -12.67
N ASN A 107 -22.05 -9.30 -13.67
CA ASN A 107 -23.12 -10.06 -14.30
C ASN A 107 -22.54 -11.15 -15.21
N ALA A 108 -23.23 -12.28 -15.31
CA ALA A 108 -22.89 -13.38 -16.20
C ALA A 108 -22.74 -12.92 -17.66
N ARG A 109 -21.62 -13.32 -18.27
CA ARG A 109 -21.31 -13.15 -19.69
C ARG A 109 -20.53 -14.35 -20.21
N PRO A 110 -21.19 -15.32 -20.87
CA PRO A 110 -20.54 -16.54 -21.37
C PRO A 110 -19.36 -16.31 -22.32
N ALA A 111 -19.30 -15.15 -22.99
CA ALA A 111 -18.21 -14.79 -23.89
C ALA A 111 -16.93 -14.32 -23.18
N GLU A 112 -16.96 -14.08 -21.86
CA GLU A 112 -15.77 -13.66 -21.11
C GLU A 112 -14.92 -14.87 -20.69
N THR A 113 -13.59 -14.74 -20.79
CA THR A 113 -12.66 -15.83 -20.40
C THR A 113 -12.55 -15.99 -18.89
N ARG A 114 -12.81 -14.94 -18.11
CA ARG A 114 -12.72 -14.94 -16.65
C ARG A 114 -14.07 -14.58 -16.06
N TYR A 115 -14.50 -15.38 -15.08
CA TYR A 115 -15.75 -15.16 -14.35
C TYR A 115 -16.96 -15.04 -15.29
N ALA A 116 -17.07 -15.98 -16.24
CA ALA A 116 -18.14 -16.00 -17.25
C ALA A 116 -19.54 -16.10 -16.63
N GLU A 117 -19.65 -16.74 -15.46
CA GLU A 117 -20.89 -16.84 -14.69
C GLU A 117 -21.19 -15.59 -13.87
N GLY A 118 -20.24 -14.65 -13.79
CA GLY A 118 -20.35 -13.48 -12.93
C GLY A 118 -20.08 -13.81 -11.45
N PHE A 119 -20.25 -12.80 -10.60
CA PHE A 119 -20.18 -12.90 -9.15
C PHE A 119 -20.91 -11.72 -8.50
N ASP A 120 -21.28 -11.88 -7.23
CA ASP A 120 -21.84 -10.84 -6.36
C ASP A 120 -21.16 -10.97 -5.00
N LEU A 121 -20.31 -10.00 -4.66
CA LEU A 121 -19.44 -10.07 -3.50
C LEU A 121 -19.69 -8.87 -2.59
N GLN A 122 -19.67 -9.12 -1.28
CA GLN A 122 -19.47 -8.09 -0.26
C GLN A 122 -18.04 -8.21 0.26
N GLN A 123 -17.20 -7.23 -0.05
CA GLN A 123 -15.82 -7.20 0.41
C GLN A 123 -15.65 -6.16 1.52
N PRO A 124 -15.01 -6.52 2.64
CA PRO A 124 -14.53 -5.49 3.56
C PRO A 124 -13.47 -4.64 2.86
N VAL A 125 -13.32 -3.41 3.33
CA VAL A 125 -12.20 -2.55 2.94
C VAL A 125 -11.60 -1.95 4.19
N VAL A 126 -10.28 -1.93 4.26
CA VAL A 126 -9.52 -1.34 5.35
C VAL A 126 -8.63 -0.26 4.76
N ALA A 127 -8.62 0.91 5.38
CA ALA A 127 -7.77 2.04 5.02
C ALA A 127 -6.71 2.26 6.10
N SER A 128 -5.51 2.61 5.67
CA SER A 128 -4.45 3.10 6.54
C SER A 128 -3.89 4.41 5.99
N ARG A 129 -3.73 5.37 6.88
CA ARG A 129 -3.17 6.69 6.64
C ARG A 129 -1.66 6.56 6.59
N PHE A 130 -1.07 7.08 5.52
CA PHE A 130 0.36 7.20 5.41
C PHE A 130 0.86 8.32 6.31
N VAL A 131 1.52 7.96 7.41
CA VAL A 131 2.28 8.88 8.26
C VAL A 131 3.73 8.86 7.80
N ALA A 132 4.15 9.93 7.13
CA ALA A 132 5.55 10.07 6.73
C ALA A 132 6.43 10.12 8.00
N PRO A 133 7.58 9.43 8.03
CA PRO A 133 8.54 9.57 9.12
C PRO A 133 8.90 11.04 9.34
N VAL A 134 8.82 11.49 10.59
CA VAL A 134 9.17 12.87 10.95
C VAL A 134 10.67 13.04 10.75
N ARG A 135 11.05 13.98 9.87
CA ARG A 135 12.46 14.35 9.70
C ARG A 135 12.86 15.32 10.80
N GLN A 136 13.11 14.82 12.01
CA GLN A 136 13.85 15.62 12.97
C GLN A 136 15.32 15.61 12.51
N ASN A 137 15.94 16.78 12.37
CA ASN A 137 17.31 16.88 11.86
C ASN A 137 18.25 16.03 12.74
N GLY A 138 18.74 14.91 12.20
CA GLY A 138 19.65 14.00 12.88
C GLY A 138 18.99 12.83 13.60
N GLU A 139 17.67 12.62 13.48
CA GLU A 139 17.02 11.39 13.93
C GLU A 139 16.80 10.44 12.76
N ARG A 140 17.10 9.15 12.98
CA ARG A 140 16.82 8.08 12.02
C ARG A 140 15.34 7.69 12.04
N VAL A 141 14.82 7.24 10.89
CA VAL A 141 13.44 6.72 10.74
C VAL A 141 13.18 5.54 11.70
N LEU A 142 14.16 4.65 11.87
CA LEU A 142 14.06 3.50 12.79
C LEU A 142 14.52 3.92 14.19
N THR A 143 13.65 4.60 14.92
CA THR A 143 13.97 5.18 16.24
C THR A 143 14.22 4.14 17.34
N SER A 144 13.78 2.89 17.15
CA SER A 144 13.97 1.80 18.09
C SER A 144 15.40 1.22 18.11
N LEU A 145 16.21 1.52 17.08
CA LEU A 145 17.60 1.07 17.06
C LEU A 145 18.41 1.89 18.07
N ALA A 146 19.28 1.23 18.84
CA ALA A 146 20.25 1.92 19.68
C ALA A 146 21.34 2.60 18.82
N ASP A 147 21.90 3.71 19.30
CA ASP A 147 23.12 4.25 18.69
C ASP A 147 24.30 3.32 18.96
N GLY A 148 25.01 2.94 17.90
CA GLY A 148 26.15 2.04 17.99
C GLY A 148 26.56 1.55 16.61
N GLU A 149 27.74 0.93 16.55
CA GLU A 149 28.12 0.12 15.39
C GLU A 149 27.27 -1.16 15.38
N ASP A 150 27.01 -1.67 14.17
CA ASP A 150 26.33 -2.96 13.95
C ASP A 150 24.97 -3.07 14.66
N ASN A 151 24.24 -1.94 14.71
CA ASN A 151 22.96 -1.82 15.40
C ASN A 151 21.75 -2.38 14.61
N ALA A 152 21.97 -2.95 13.43
CA ALA A 152 20.92 -3.59 12.63
C ALA A 152 21.50 -4.75 11.82
N GLU A 153 20.62 -5.66 11.40
CA GLU A 153 20.94 -6.75 10.48
C GLU A 153 20.31 -6.51 9.12
N PHE A 154 21.02 -6.89 8.06
CA PHE A 154 20.57 -6.77 6.69
C PHE A 154 20.76 -8.09 5.96
N THR A 155 19.69 -8.64 5.40
CA THR A 155 19.71 -9.88 4.63
C THR A 155 19.19 -9.60 3.22
N LEU A 156 19.94 -10.04 2.20
CA LEU A 156 19.50 -10.03 0.82
C LEU A 156 19.15 -11.46 0.40
N GLU A 157 17.87 -11.70 0.09
CA GLU A 157 17.38 -12.99 -0.38
C GLU A 157 16.67 -12.84 -1.74
N GLY A 158 16.71 -13.89 -2.55
CA GLY A 158 16.06 -13.94 -3.86
C GLY A 158 16.82 -13.18 -4.96
N GLY A 159 16.09 -12.53 -5.87
CA GLY A 159 16.66 -11.63 -6.89
C GLY A 159 17.57 -12.27 -7.94
N ASN A 160 17.74 -13.60 -7.95
CA ASN A 160 18.74 -14.32 -8.74
C ASN A 160 20.16 -13.72 -8.56
N LEU A 161 20.50 -13.41 -7.30
CA LEU A 161 21.82 -12.92 -6.94
C LEU A 161 22.90 -13.93 -7.38
N ALA A 162 23.99 -13.42 -7.95
CA ALA A 162 25.09 -14.26 -8.44
C ALA A 162 25.88 -14.95 -7.31
N PHE A 163 25.68 -14.52 -6.07
CA PHE A 163 26.29 -15.05 -4.86
C PHE A 163 25.36 -14.82 -3.66
N GLU A 164 25.50 -15.64 -2.61
CA GLU A 164 24.81 -15.41 -1.35
C GLU A 164 25.51 -14.30 -0.56
N VAL A 165 24.79 -13.20 -0.29
CA VAL A 165 25.30 -12.10 0.54
C VAL A 165 25.26 -12.48 2.03
N GLY A 166 24.34 -13.36 2.43
CA GLY A 166 24.09 -13.72 3.82
C GLY A 166 23.48 -12.57 4.65
N THR A 167 23.26 -12.83 5.94
CA THR A 167 22.92 -11.78 6.91
C THR A 167 24.18 -11.03 7.31
N GLN A 168 24.12 -9.70 7.18
CA GLN A 168 25.22 -8.80 7.44
C GLN A 168 24.86 -7.84 8.57
N ALA A 169 25.76 -7.69 9.54
CA ALA A 169 25.63 -6.64 10.54
C ALA A 169 25.93 -5.28 9.89
N ILE A 170 25.02 -4.32 10.05
CA ILE A 170 25.13 -2.97 9.48
C ILE A 170 24.98 -1.92 10.57
N THR A 171 25.61 -0.77 10.35
CA THR A 171 25.42 0.41 11.18
C THR A 171 24.41 1.34 10.52
N TRP A 172 23.18 1.40 11.04
CA TRP A 172 22.18 2.41 10.70
C TRP A 172 22.41 3.70 11.50
N THR A 173 23.06 4.65 10.84
CA THR A 173 23.44 5.93 11.43
C THR A 173 22.22 6.80 11.75
N ALA A 174 22.38 7.71 12.70
CA ALA A 174 21.39 8.74 13.04
C ALA A 174 21.02 9.66 11.83
N ALA A 175 21.84 9.66 10.77
CA ALA A 175 21.57 10.39 9.53
C ALA A 175 20.78 9.58 8.48
N ASP A 176 20.14 8.47 8.87
CA ASP A 176 19.40 7.56 7.99
C ASP A 176 20.22 6.97 6.83
N ARG A 177 21.50 6.74 7.12
CA ARG A 177 22.41 6.03 6.22
C ARG A 177 22.82 4.73 6.87
N PHE A 178 22.81 3.64 6.11
CA PHE A 178 23.47 2.43 6.55
C PHE A 178 24.92 2.42 6.06
N ARG A 179 25.81 1.94 6.92
CA ARG A 179 27.21 1.66 6.63
C ARG A 179 27.45 0.18 6.92
N PHE A 180 28.32 -0.42 6.12
CA PHE A 180 28.68 -1.82 6.26
C PHE A 180 30.20 -1.95 6.22
N GLN A 181 30.75 -2.82 7.08
CA GLN A 181 32.17 -3.13 7.12
C GLN A 181 32.36 -4.64 6.85
N GLY A 182 32.32 -5.04 5.58
CA GLY A 182 32.60 -6.42 5.17
C GLY A 182 32.99 -6.51 3.68
N GLU A 183 33.02 -7.72 3.13
CA GLU A 183 33.56 -7.96 1.77
C GLU A 183 32.69 -7.38 0.64
N VAL A 184 31.39 -7.25 0.88
CA VAL A 184 30.43 -6.65 -0.05
C VAL A 184 30.38 -5.14 0.16
N ASN A 185 30.48 -4.31 -0.88
CA ASN A 185 30.26 -2.88 -0.71
C ASN A 185 28.77 -2.57 -0.72
N LEU A 186 28.20 -2.29 0.47
CA LEU A 186 26.81 -1.89 0.65
C LEU A 186 26.74 -0.41 1.05
N SER A 187 25.88 0.35 0.37
CA SER A 187 25.59 1.74 0.74
C SER A 187 24.14 2.11 0.44
N GLY A 188 23.55 2.98 1.26
CA GLY A 188 22.19 3.44 1.02
C GLY A 188 21.60 4.19 2.22
N GLY A 189 20.28 4.28 2.26
CA GLY A 189 19.55 4.96 3.31
C GLY A 189 18.05 4.99 3.05
N SER A 190 17.31 5.59 3.98
CA SER A 190 15.88 5.82 3.81
C SER A 190 15.60 7.16 3.14
N ASN A 191 14.51 7.22 2.37
CA ASN A 191 13.90 8.45 1.91
C ASN A 191 12.69 8.73 2.81
N PRO A 192 12.80 9.70 3.75
CA PRO A 192 11.75 9.94 4.73
C PRO A 192 10.47 10.51 4.10
N ARG A 193 10.50 10.99 2.85
CA ARG A 193 9.28 11.49 2.17
C ARG A 193 8.32 10.39 1.76
N ASN A 194 8.84 9.19 1.52
CA ASN A 194 8.06 8.06 1.02
C ASN A 194 8.34 6.75 1.79
N GLY A 195 9.18 6.80 2.83
CA GLY A 195 9.55 5.65 3.65
C GLY A 195 10.43 4.61 2.95
N TRP A 196 10.87 4.86 1.72
CA TRP A 196 11.63 3.87 0.97
C TRP A 196 13.04 3.71 1.50
N VAL A 197 13.49 2.47 1.73
CA VAL A 197 14.90 2.16 1.91
C VAL A 197 15.48 1.83 0.54
N THR A 198 16.56 2.51 0.17
CA THR A 198 17.22 2.32 -1.13
C THR A 198 18.73 2.23 -0.94
N GLY A 199 19.39 1.51 -1.83
CA GLY A 199 20.83 1.33 -1.76
C GLY A 199 21.42 0.68 -3.00
N LEU A 200 22.71 0.40 -2.91
CA LEU A 200 23.51 -0.29 -3.91
C LEU A 200 24.27 -1.42 -3.21
N CYS A 201 24.33 -2.56 -3.90
CA CYS A 201 25.18 -3.69 -3.56
C CYS A 201 26.17 -3.92 -4.71
N PHE A 202 27.42 -4.20 -4.38
CA PHE A 202 28.44 -4.56 -5.36
C PHE A 202 29.04 -5.92 -5.03
N ASP A 203 29.17 -6.75 -6.05
CA ASP A 203 29.84 -8.03 -5.97
C ASP A 203 31.32 -7.85 -5.57
N PRO A 204 31.82 -8.58 -4.55
CA PRO A 204 33.19 -8.41 -4.05
C PRO A 204 34.27 -8.69 -5.11
N GLY A 205 34.03 -9.66 -6.00
CA GLY A 205 35.01 -10.11 -6.99
C GLY A 205 35.05 -9.25 -8.25
N SER A 206 33.90 -9.04 -8.86
CA SER A 206 33.72 -8.32 -10.13
C SER A 206 33.53 -6.83 -9.97
N LYS A 207 33.20 -6.35 -8.75
CA LYS A 207 32.82 -4.96 -8.44
C LYS A 207 31.63 -4.45 -9.27
N GLN A 208 30.88 -5.34 -9.89
CA GLN A 208 29.67 -4.99 -10.61
C GLN A 208 28.52 -4.77 -9.64
N LYS A 209 27.63 -3.84 -10.02
CA LYS A 209 26.40 -3.60 -9.28
C LYS A 209 25.47 -4.79 -9.44
N VAL A 210 24.90 -5.24 -8.33
CA VAL A 210 23.89 -6.30 -8.27
C VAL A 210 22.55 -5.71 -7.87
#